data_AF-V9QGU8-F1
#
_entry.id   AF-V9QGU8-F1
#
_cell.length_a   1.000
_cell.length_b   1.000
_cell.length_c   1.000
_cell.angle_alpha   90.00
_cell.angle_beta   90.00
_cell.angle_gamma   90.00
#
_symmetry.space_group_name_H-M   'P 1'
#
loop_
_entity.id
_entity.type
_entity.pdbx_description
1 polymer ?
#
loop_
_entity_poly.entity_id
_entity_poly.type
_entity_poly.pdbx_seq_one_letter_code
_entity_poly.pdbx_strand_id
1 'polypeptide(L)'
;MAALLKDALKPNLVQTLEGTPAFIHGGPFANIAHGCNSVTATKMAMHFASDFVVTEAGFGADLGAEKFIDIKCRMADLQPDAVIIVATVRALKYNGGVPKAELNNENLEALEKGLPNLLKHVENITQ
;
A
#
# COMPACT_ATOMS: atom_id res chain seq x y z
N MET A 1 5.87 -16.85 -25.01
CA MET A 1 5.72 -15.69 -24.10
C MET A 1 6.94 -15.50 -23.19
N ALA A 2 7.40 -16.52 -22.45
CA ALA A 2 8.51 -16.39 -21.48
C ALA A 2 9.78 -15.70 -22.03
N ALA A 3 10.23 -16.05 -23.24
CA ALA A 3 11.40 -15.43 -23.86
C ALA A 3 11.27 -13.90 -24.02
N LEU A 4 10.06 -13.40 -24.31
CA LEU A 4 9.78 -11.97 -24.44
C LEU A 4 9.82 -11.24 -23.08
N LEU A 5 9.60 -11.96 -21.98
CA LEU A 5 9.56 -11.42 -20.63
C LEU A 5 10.87 -11.61 -19.86
N LYS A 6 11.88 -12.26 -20.46
CA LYS A 6 13.15 -12.59 -19.82
C LYS A 6 13.79 -11.40 -19.13
N ASP A 7 13.90 -10.27 -19.83
CA ASP A 7 14.53 -9.08 -19.29
C ASP A 7 13.55 -8.24 -18.45
N ALA A 8 12.28 -8.23 -18.84
CA ALA A 8 11.21 -7.52 -18.12
C ALA A 8 10.94 -8.07 -16.71
N LEU A 9 11.31 -9.32 -16.42
CA LEU A 9 11.13 -9.94 -15.10
C LEU A 9 12.15 -9.45 -14.05
N LYS A 10 13.22 -8.77 -14.49
CA LYS A 10 14.28 -8.25 -13.60
C LYS A 10 13.79 -6.95 -12.93
N PRO A 11 13.80 -6.85 -11.59
CA PRO A 11 13.44 -5.61 -10.89
C PRO A 11 14.30 -4.41 -11.32
N ASN A 12 13.68 -3.25 -11.51
CA ASN A 12 14.37 -2.02 -11.91
C ASN A 12 14.82 -1.25 -10.66
N LEU A 13 16.13 -1.09 -10.48
CA LEU A 13 16.71 -0.30 -9.39
C LEU A 13 16.76 1.18 -9.78
N VAL A 14 16.24 2.03 -8.90
CA VAL A 14 16.33 3.49 -8.96
C VAL A 14 16.65 4.03 -7.56
N GLN A 15 16.60 5.35 -7.38
CA GLN A 15 16.81 5.99 -6.08
C GLN A 15 15.76 7.09 -5.80
N THR A 16 15.54 7.37 -4.53
CA THR A 16 14.76 8.55 -4.07
C THR A 16 15.57 9.84 -4.25
N LEU A 17 14.97 11.00 -3.94
CA LEU A 17 15.66 12.30 -3.97
C LEU A 17 16.88 12.36 -3.03
N GLU A 18 16.89 11.54 -1.99
CA GLU A 18 17.95 11.49 -0.96
C GLU A 18 18.92 10.30 -1.16
N GLY A 19 18.87 9.63 -2.32
CA GLY A 19 19.78 8.54 -2.64
C GLY A 19 19.41 7.17 -2.06
N THR A 20 18.29 7.06 -1.32
CA THR A 20 17.80 5.76 -0.83
C THR A 20 17.43 4.84 -2.01
N PRO A 21 17.92 3.59 -2.08
CA PRO A 21 17.57 2.65 -3.13
C PRO A 21 16.07 2.32 -3.16
N ALA A 22 15.50 2.19 -4.37
CA ALA A 22 14.11 1.80 -4.56
C ALA A 22 13.94 0.87 -5.77
N PHE A 23 13.11 -0.16 -5.64
CA PHE A 23 12.71 -1.02 -6.75
C PHE A 23 11.34 -0.61 -7.31
N ILE A 24 11.25 -0.41 -8.62
CA ILE A 24 9.98 -0.18 -9.33
C ILE A 24 9.72 -1.33 -10.29
N HIS A 25 8.77 -2.21 -9.95
CA HIS A 25 8.53 -3.41 -10.77
C HIS A 25 7.16 -4.05 -10.52
N GLY A 26 6.45 -4.36 -11.62
CA GLY A 26 5.06 -4.79 -11.58
C GLY A 26 4.09 -3.61 -11.52
N GLY A 27 2.80 -3.91 -11.67
CA GLY A 27 1.73 -2.90 -11.63
C GLY A 27 0.36 -3.47 -12.03
N PRO A 28 -0.11 -4.56 -11.41
CA PRO A 28 -1.46 -5.05 -11.65
C PRO A 28 -2.50 -4.13 -11.02
N PHE A 29 -3.74 -4.19 -11.51
CA PHE A 29 -4.85 -3.51 -10.84
C PHE A 29 -5.12 -4.07 -9.44
N ALA A 30 -5.72 -3.26 -8.57
CA ALA A 30 -6.11 -3.64 -7.22
C ALA A 30 -7.60 -4.03 -7.09
N ASN A 31 -8.40 -3.91 -8.17
CA ASN A 31 -9.78 -4.37 -8.21
C ASN A 31 -9.88 -5.81 -8.76
N ILE A 32 -9.47 -6.03 -10.02
CA ILE A 32 -9.48 -7.34 -10.70
C ILE A 32 -8.22 -8.19 -10.48
N ALA A 33 -7.24 -7.66 -9.75
CA ALA A 33 -6.03 -8.35 -9.32
C ALA A 33 -5.62 -7.87 -7.92
N HIS A 34 -4.42 -8.25 -7.46
CA HIS A 34 -3.97 -8.05 -6.08
C HIS A 34 -3.27 -6.71 -5.81
N GLY A 35 -3.05 -5.87 -6.82
CA GLY A 35 -2.62 -4.47 -6.60
C GLY A 35 -1.25 -4.25 -5.97
N CYS A 36 -0.31 -5.19 -6.08
CA CYS A 36 1.02 -5.09 -5.47
C CYS A 36 2.15 -5.08 -6.52
N ASN A 37 3.31 -4.55 -6.15
CA ASN A 37 4.56 -4.78 -6.88
C ASN A 37 4.93 -6.29 -6.88
N SER A 38 5.86 -6.69 -7.76
CA SER A 38 6.20 -8.11 -7.90
C SER A 38 6.80 -8.73 -6.64
N VAL A 39 6.57 -10.04 -6.48
CA VAL A 39 7.22 -10.87 -5.45
C VAL A 39 8.73 -10.82 -5.60
N THR A 40 9.26 -10.89 -6.83
CA THR A 40 10.70 -10.83 -7.10
C THR A 40 11.33 -9.57 -6.53
N ALA A 41 10.70 -8.39 -6.72
CA ALA A 41 11.24 -7.14 -6.21
C ALA A 41 11.18 -7.08 -4.67
N THR A 42 10.09 -7.56 -4.08
CA THR A 42 9.93 -7.57 -2.61
C THR A 42 10.96 -8.49 -1.95
N LYS A 43 11.12 -9.73 -2.45
CA LYS A 43 12.12 -10.67 -1.92
C LYS A 43 13.55 -10.21 -2.16
N MET A 44 13.82 -9.62 -3.32
CA MET A 44 15.13 -9.05 -3.63
C MET A 44 15.45 -7.91 -2.66
N ALA A 45 14.50 -7.02 -2.39
CA ALA A 45 14.66 -5.99 -1.38
C ALA A 45 14.94 -6.59 0.00
N MET A 46 14.19 -7.60 0.45
CA MET A 46 14.40 -8.22 1.77
C MET A 46 15.75 -8.93 1.89
N HIS A 47 16.30 -9.42 0.78
CA HIS A 47 17.61 -10.07 0.78
C HIS A 47 18.77 -9.06 0.85
N PHE A 48 18.63 -7.90 0.20
CA PHE A 48 19.70 -6.90 0.11
C PHE A 48 19.59 -5.76 1.13
N ALA A 49 18.39 -5.47 1.63
CA ALA A 49 18.18 -4.46 2.67
C ALA A 49 18.76 -4.98 3.99
N SER A 50 19.50 -4.12 4.70
CA SER A 50 20.10 -4.45 5.99
C SER A 50 19.07 -4.50 7.13
N ASP A 51 18.03 -3.66 7.07
CA ASP A 51 17.15 -3.42 8.22
C ASP A 51 15.65 -3.47 7.86
N PHE A 52 15.20 -2.70 6.88
CA PHE A 52 13.79 -2.55 6.57
C PHE A 52 13.50 -2.52 5.06
N VAL A 53 12.35 -3.09 4.69
CA VAL A 53 11.76 -2.96 3.36
C VAL A 53 10.36 -2.38 3.50
N VAL A 54 10.13 -1.24 2.85
CA VAL A 54 8.79 -0.64 2.76
C VAL A 54 8.19 -0.98 1.39
N THR A 55 6.96 -1.47 1.39
CA THR A 55 6.17 -1.73 0.19
C THR A 55 4.73 -1.29 0.42
N GLU A 56 3.97 -1.14 -0.65
CA GLU A 56 2.56 -0.73 -0.61
C GLU A 56 1.66 -1.66 -1.44
N ALA A 57 0.35 -1.49 -1.26
CA ALA A 57 -0.69 -2.13 -2.06
C ALA A 57 -1.74 -1.06 -2.45
N GLY A 58 -2.32 -1.20 -3.64
CA GLY A 58 -3.27 -0.21 -4.18
C GLY A 58 -4.62 -0.17 -3.48
N PHE A 59 -5.30 0.98 -3.55
CA PHE A 59 -6.54 1.30 -2.82
C PHE A 59 -6.37 1.33 -1.29
N GLY A 60 -7.46 1.15 -0.53
CA GLY A 60 -7.45 1.12 0.94
C GLY A 60 -7.10 -0.28 1.48
N ALA A 61 -7.02 -0.39 2.81
CA ALA A 61 -6.69 -1.66 3.47
C ALA A 61 -7.78 -2.74 3.31
N ASP A 62 -9.00 -2.33 2.98
CA ASP A 62 -10.13 -3.20 2.63
C ASP A 62 -9.97 -3.94 1.30
N LEU A 63 -9.05 -3.49 0.43
CA LEU A 63 -8.77 -4.14 -0.86
C LEU A 63 -7.29 -4.48 -1.02
N GLY A 64 -6.41 -3.48 -0.91
CA GLY A 64 -4.99 -3.64 -1.14
C GLY A 64 -4.31 -4.49 -0.06
N ALA A 65 -4.51 -4.12 1.21
CA ALA A 65 -3.86 -4.82 2.32
C ALA A 65 -4.41 -6.25 2.50
N GLU A 66 -5.73 -6.44 2.40
CA GLU A 66 -6.35 -7.78 2.39
C GLU A 66 -5.69 -8.67 1.32
N LYS A 67 -5.64 -8.23 0.06
CA LYS A 67 -5.01 -9.02 -1.02
C LYS A 67 -3.51 -9.17 -0.85
N PHE A 68 -2.81 -8.19 -0.26
CA PHE A 68 -1.40 -8.33 0.06
C PHE A 68 -1.18 -9.48 1.05
N ILE A 69 -1.99 -9.57 2.10
CA ILE A 69 -1.87 -10.59 3.15
C ILE A 69 -2.41 -11.94 2.66
N ASP A 70 -3.66 -11.98 2.18
CA ASP A 70 -4.36 -13.22 1.87
C ASP A 70 -3.95 -13.84 0.53
N ILE A 71 -3.36 -13.06 -0.39
CA ILE A 71 -2.86 -13.57 -1.67
C ILE A 71 -1.33 -13.54 -1.70
N LYS A 72 -0.72 -12.35 -1.67
CA LYS A 72 0.72 -12.22 -1.91
C LYS A 72 1.55 -12.87 -0.79
N CYS A 73 1.27 -12.60 0.48
CA CYS A 73 2.02 -13.17 1.60
C CYS A 73 1.89 -14.69 1.65
N ARG A 74 0.66 -15.21 1.55
CA ARG A 74 0.40 -16.66 1.49
C ARG A 74 1.12 -17.35 0.33
N MET A 75 1.13 -16.76 -0.86
CA MET A 75 1.78 -17.37 -2.04
C MET A 75 3.30 -17.21 -2.05
N ALA A 76 3.81 -16.14 -1.44
CA ALA A 76 5.23 -15.80 -1.49
C ALA A 76 5.99 -16.11 -0.21
N ASP A 77 5.34 -16.63 0.83
CA ASP A 77 5.94 -16.87 2.15
C ASP A 77 6.58 -15.58 2.70
N LEU A 78 5.76 -14.53 2.78
CA LEU A 78 6.14 -13.23 3.35
C LEU A 78 5.37 -13.00 4.64
N GLN A 79 6.00 -12.37 5.61
CA GLN A 79 5.37 -11.98 6.87
C GLN A 79 5.65 -10.50 7.12
N PRO A 80 4.63 -9.62 7.05
CA PRO A 80 4.80 -8.21 7.39
C PRO A 80 5.06 -8.04 8.89
N ASP A 81 6.14 -7.35 9.26
CA ASP A 81 6.45 -7.05 10.67
C ASP A 81 5.64 -5.87 11.22
N ALA A 82 5.18 -4.97 10.34
CA ALA A 82 4.37 -3.81 10.68
C ALA A 82 3.53 -3.35 9.48
N VAL A 83 2.44 -2.63 9.76
CA VAL A 83 1.57 -2.02 8.74
C VAL A 83 1.40 -0.53 9.04
N ILE A 84 1.52 0.29 7.99
CA ILE A 84 1.30 1.74 8.07
C ILE A 84 0.00 2.07 7.32
N ILE A 85 -1.02 2.57 8.03
CA ILE A 85 -2.27 3.04 7.43
C ILE A 85 -2.17 4.56 7.26
N VAL A 86 -2.11 5.02 6.01
CA VAL A 86 -2.04 6.44 5.69
C VAL A 86 -3.43 7.07 5.80
N ALA A 87 -3.55 8.19 6.51
CA ALA A 87 -4.77 8.97 6.63
C ALA A 87 -4.48 10.47 6.55
N THR A 88 -5.49 11.27 6.17
CA THR A 88 -5.41 12.73 6.20
C THR A 88 -6.67 13.34 6.80
N VAL A 89 -6.54 14.47 7.49
CA VAL A 89 -7.67 15.20 8.08
C VAL A 89 -8.74 15.54 7.04
N ARG A 90 -8.34 15.89 5.81
CA ARG A 90 -9.28 16.18 4.71
C ARG A 90 -10.03 14.93 4.26
N ALA A 91 -9.37 13.79 4.11
CA ALA A 91 -10.03 12.54 3.72
C ALA A 91 -11.03 12.08 4.79
N LEU A 92 -10.70 12.24 6.08
CA LEU A 92 -11.63 11.91 7.16
C LEU A 92 -12.85 12.85 7.15
N LYS A 93 -12.67 14.17 7.06
CA LYS A 93 -13.80 15.10 6.91
C LYS A 93 -14.68 14.80 5.70
N TYR A 94 -14.08 14.37 4.59
CA TYR A 94 -14.82 13.92 3.41
C TYR A 94 -15.67 12.68 3.69
N ASN A 95 -15.12 11.68 4.38
CA ASN A 95 -15.89 10.52 4.85
C ASN A 95 -17.01 10.93 5.84
N GLY A 96 -16.81 12.01 6.60
CA GLY A 96 -17.84 12.63 7.45
C GLY A 96 -18.89 13.46 6.70
N GLY A 97 -18.81 13.53 5.36
CA GLY A 97 -19.81 14.17 4.50
C GLY A 97 -19.46 15.56 3.98
N VAL A 98 -18.27 16.10 4.29
CA VAL A 98 -17.87 17.43 3.78
C VAL A 98 -17.58 17.38 2.28
N PRO A 99 -18.20 18.25 1.46
CA PRO A 99 -17.90 18.32 0.02
C PRO A 99 -16.43 18.62 -0.25
N LYS A 100 -15.89 18.08 -1.34
CA LYS A 100 -14.47 18.23 -1.72
C LYS A 100 -13.98 19.68 -1.76
N ALA A 101 -14.85 20.61 -2.16
CA ALA A 101 -14.53 22.03 -2.27
C ALA A 101 -14.33 22.73 -0.91
N GLU A 102 -14.82 22.14 0.19
CA GLU A 102 -14.89 22.79 1.51
C GLU A 102 -13.91 22.17 2.53
N LEU A 103 -13.07 21.23 2.11
CA LEU A 103 -12.20 20.45 2.98
C LEU A 103 -11.08 21.25 3.67
N ASN A 104 -10.84 22.50 3.27
CA ASN A 104 -9.77 23.32 3.87
C ASN A 104 -10.20 24.03 5.17
N ASN A 105 -11.50 24.16 5.41
CA ASN A 105 -12.01 24.77 6.64
C ASN A 105 -11.94 23.78 7.80
N GLU A 106 -11.60 24.24 9.00
CA GLU A 106 -11.68 23.42 10.21
C GLU A 106 -13.12 22.93 10.43
N ASN A 107 -13.27 21.65 10.73
CA ASN A 107 -14.56 21.04 11.07
C ASN A 107 -14.33 19.76 11.88
N LEU A 108 -14.38 19.87 13.20
CA LEU A 108 -14.13 18.76 14.12
C LEU A 108 -15.27 17.75 14.13
N GLU A 109 -16.52 18.20 13.97
CA GLU A 109 -17.69 17.33 13.93
C GLU A 109 -17.64 16.38 12.72
N ALA A 110 -17.28 16.91 11.54
CA ALA A 110 -17.09 16.09 10.35
C ALA A 110 -15.88 15.14 10.47
N LEU A 111 -14.80 15.60 11.11
CA LEU A 111 -13.64 14.75 11.37
C LEU A 111 -14.03 13.55 12.25
N GLU A 112 -14.77 13.81 13.34
CA GLU A 112 -15.29 12.77 14.24
C GLU A 112 -16.23 11.80 13.50
N LYS A 113 -17.16 12.32 12.67
CA LYS A 113 -18.04 11.48 11.84
C LYS A 113 -17.29 10.65 10.79
N GLY A 114 -16.11 11.08 10.36
CA GLY A 114 -15.29 10.38 9.37
C GLY A 114 -14.26 9.40 9.93
N LEU A 115 -13.88 9.56 11.21
CA LEU A 115 -12.95 8.67 11.92
C LEU A 115 -13.33 7.18 11.84
N PRO A 116 -14.61 6.77 11.87
CA PRO A 116 -14.99 5.36 11.76
C PRO A 116 -14.39 4.63 10.54
N ASN A 117 -14.13 5.33 9.42
CA ASN A 117 -13.45 4.72 8.28
C ASN A 117 -12.03 4.27 8.63
N LEU A 118 -11.22 5.15 9.23
CA LEU A 118 -9.86 4.81 9.66
C LEU A 118 -9.88 3.74 10.75
N LEU A 119 -10.76 3.88 11.74
CA LEU A 119 -10.87 2.92 12.83
C LEU A 119 -11.19 1.52 12.31
N LYS A 120 -12.04 1.40 11.28
CA LYS A 120 -12.33 0.09 10.69
C LYS A 120 -11.12 -0.50 9.97
N HIS A 121 -10.33 0.30 9.26
CA HIS A 121 -9.09 -0.18 8.64
C HIS A 121 -8.05 -0.61 9.69
N VAL A 122 -7.94 0.11 10.81
CA VAL A 122 -7.05 -0.26 11.92
C VAL A 122 -7.52 -1.58 12.56
N GLU A 123 -8.83 -1.70 12.84
CA GLU A 123 -9.42 -2.91 13.40
C GLU A 123 -9.12 -4.13 12.51
N ASN A 124 -9.36 -4.02 11.20
CA ASN A 124 -9.12 -5.13 10.26
C ASN A 124 -7.65 -5.59 10.22
N ILE A 125 -6.69 -4.70 10.49
CA ILE A 125 -5.25 -5.03 10.48
C ILE A 125 -4.76 -5.54 11.84
N THR A 126 -5.45 -5.22 12.93
CA THR A 126 -5.05 -5.58 14.30
C THR A 126 -5.82 -6.77 14.89
N GLN A 127 -6.75 -7.34 14.12
CA GLN A 127 -7.36 -8.65 14.39
C GLN A 127 -6.32 -9.76 14.25
#